data_AF-A0A1V5GKW9-F1
#
_entry.id   AF-A0A1V5GKW9-F1
#
_cell.length_a   1.000
_cell.length_b   1.000
_cell.length_c   1.000
_cell.angle_alpha   90.00
_cell.angle_beta   90.00
_cell.angle_gamma   90.00
#
_symmetry.space_group_name_H-M   'P 1'
#
loop_
_entity.id
_entity.type
_entity.pdbx_description
1 polymer ?
#
loop_
_entity_poly.entity_id
_entity_poly.type
_entity_poly.pdbx_seq_one_letter_code
_entity_poly.pdbx_strand_id
1 'polypeptide(L)'
;MNKYIAQLLLKLLADKESRNRILTAVLSIAAGLLFLMAAPVIVLSSMKEMGAPSISFDETKLPSEISDRLDETEAEIKAIEDALTVIGLREQTVKAQLIYMSYFDELHLTNVNVYANMFTHTDDRALIDNINSYYDLDIDYDEFIGMYTLVMNRTISEYIFADAEGKNSVDLAAWAVNAYDTHWEFREDRCGEIDEGSHLRCADNIGLIMGYIRYDPQEKQFSSDNDSLYYTPAGSLDSMPDIKGIGVHGDSGFGVYTGGGDVVFSSAMGGIQRQNITDGGWNEWCIYDAISYPQEVYDIIEDIRNGGNNDESETEE
;
A
#
# COMPACT_ATOMS: atom_id res chain seq x y z
N MET A 1 -19.18 18.64 24.50
CA MET A 1 -18.50 17.40 24.86
C MET A 1 -17.12 17.45 24.22
N ASN A 2 -16.22 18.21 24.84
CA ASN A 2 -14.89 18.59 24.35
C ASN A 2 -13.78 18.03 25.26
N LYS A 3 -14.17 17.27 26.29
CA LYS A 3 -13.29 16.65 27.28
C LYS A 3 -12.79 15.28 26.83
N TYR A 4 -13.55 14.57 25.99
CA TYR A 4 -13.25 13.17 25.66
C TYR A 4 -12.04 13.05 24.72
N ILE A 5 -11.97 13.90 23.69
CA ILE A 5 -10.83 13.97 22.75
C ILE A 5 -9.57 14.51 23.47
N ALA A 6 -9.70 15.57 24.27
CA ALA A 6 -8.60 16.08 25.08
C ALA A 6 -8.11 15.04 26.12
N GLN A 7 -9.00 14.23 26.69
CA GLN A 7 -8.64 13.11 27.57
C GLN A 7 -8.02 11.94 26.82
N LEU A 8 -8.41 11.70 25.56
CA LEU A 8 -7.81 10.70 24.67
C LEU A 8 -6.38 11.11 24.29
N LEU A 9 -6.16 12.37 23.91
CA LEU A 9 -4.84 12.93 23.65
C LEU A 9 -3.95 12.94 24.91
N LEU A 10 -4.49 13.36 26.06
CA LEU A 10 -3.75 13.34 27.34
C LEU A 10 -3.34 11.93 27.78
N LYS A 11 -4.14 10.91 27.42
CA LYS A 11 -3.86 9.50 27.74
C LYS A 11 -3.01 8.80 26.67
N LEU A 12 -3.01 9.28 25.42
CA LEU A 12 -2.04 8.90 24.38
C LEU A 12 -0.64 9.44 24.73
N LEU A 13 -0.60 10.58 25.43
CA LEU A 13 0.61 11.17 26.01
C LEU A 13 0.97 10.62 27.41
N ALA A 14 0.18 9.67 27.94
CA ALA A 14 0.46 8.99 29.21
C ALA A 14 1.13 7.62 28.98
N ASP A 15 1.46 6.90 30.06
CA ASP A 15 2.32 5.71 30.06
C ASP A 15 1.94 4.60 29.03
N LYS A 16 2.91 3.73 28.72
CA LYS A 16 2.87 2.63 27.72
C LYS A 16 1.56 1.82 27.73
N GLU A 17 0.95 1.55 28.89
CA GLU A 17 -0.28 0.75 29.01
C GLU A 17 -1.52 1.53 28.53
N SER A 18 -1.53 2.85 28.74
CA SER A 18 -2.62 3.75 28.32
C SER A 18 -2.57 4.02 26.83
N ARG A 19 -1.37 4.17 26.24
CA ARG A 19 -1.20 4.29 24.79
C ARG A 19 -1.67 3.04 24.06
N ASN A 20 -1.28 1.86 24.53
CA ASN A 20 -1.64 0.62 23.87
C ASN A 20 -3.16 0.42 23.86
N ARG A 21 -3.83 0.62 25.00
CA ARG A 21 -5.31 0.58 25.10
C ARG A 21 -6.02 1.62 24.23
N ILE A 22 -5.42 2.80 24.03
CA ILE A 22 -6.00 3.85 23.18
C ILE A 22 -5.75 3.57 21.71
N LEU A 23 -4.58 3.07 21.32
CA LEU A 23 -4.35 2.53 19.99
C LEU A 23 -5.37 1.42 19.70
N THR A 24 -5.64 0.50 20.64
CA THR A 24 -6.69 -0.52 20.48
C THR A 24 -8.10 0.08 20.33
N ALA A 25 -8.41 1.17 21.04
CA ALA A 25 -9.70 1.86 20.96
C ALA A 25 -9.85 2.78 19.73
N VAL A 26 -8.75 3.32 19.21
CA VAL A 26 -8.68 4.14 17.99
C VAL A 26 -8.71 3.22 16.75
N LEU A 27 -8.07 2.05 16.83
CA LEU A 27 -8.17 0.93 15.89
C LEU A 27 -9.62 0.44 15.69
N SER A 28 -10.52 0.72 16.63
CA SER A 28 -11.95 0.33 16.55
C SER A 28 -12.87 1.40 15.99
N ILE A 29 -12.42 2.65 15.75
CA ILE A 29 -13.33 3.75 15.34
C ILE A 29 -12.92 4.50 14.06
N ALA A 30 -11.65 4.67 13.70
CA ALA A 30 -11.36 5.40 12.46
C ALA A 30 -9.93 5.19 11.99
N ALA A 31 -9.77 5.00 10.69
CA ALA A 31 -8.52 5.29 9.98
C ALA A 31 -8.04 6.69 10.38
N GLY A 32 -7.00 6.79 11.22
CA GLY A 32 -6.75 8.03 11.95
C GLY A 32 -5.31 8.36 12.30
N LEU A 33 -4.33 7.49 12.04
CA LEU A 33 -2.95 7.74 12.49
C LEU A 33 -2.00 8.27 11.41
N LEU A 34 -2.32 8.11 10.13
CA LEU A 34 -1.80 8.99 9.06
C LEU A 34 -2.67 10.23 8.83
N PHE A 35 -3.94 10.12 9.21
CA PHE A 35 -4.98 11.14 9.07
C PHE A 35 -4.87 12.27 10.12
N LEU A 36 -3.99 12.14 11.12
CA LEU A 36 -3.73 13.14 12.16
C LEU A 36 -2.83 14.29 11.70
N MET A 37 -2.16 14.15 10.54
CA MET A 37 -1.09 15.08 10.10
C MET A 37 -1.48 15.96 8.90
N ALA A 38 -2.58 15.66 8.20
CA ALA A 38 -3.13 16.56 7.19
C ALA A 38 -4.16 17.48 7.89
N ALA A 39 -3.86 18.78 7.94
CA ALA A 39 -4.62 19.84 8.61
C ALA A 39 -6.11 19.54 8.93
N PRO A 40 -6.61 19.88 10.14
CA PRO A 40 -7.96 19.53 10.61
C PRO A 40 -9.11 19.93 9.67
N VAL A 41 -8.90 20.90 8.78
CA VAL A 41 -9.87 21.38 7.78
C VAL A 41 -10.17 20.33 6.69
N ILE A 42 -9.18 19.54 6.27
CA ILE A 42 -9.31 18.58 5.17
C ILE A 42 -10.14 17.37 5.62
N VAL A 43 -9.82 16.84 6.80
CA VAL A 43 -10.52 15.71 7.44
C VAL A 43 -12.02 15.99 7.65
N LEU A 44 -12.37 17.23 7.99
CA LEU A 44 -13.76 17.62 8.23
C LEU A 44 -14.59 17.73 6.97
N SER A 45 -13.96 18.00 5.83
CA SER A 45 -14.64 18.06 4.54
C SER A 45 -15.06 16.66 4.08
N SER A 46 -14.21 15.65 4.26
CA SER A 46 -14.53 14.26 3.91
C SER A 46 -15.60 13.62 4.81
N MET A 47 -15.65 13.99 6.11
CA MET A 47 -16.74 13.53 7.00
C MET A 47 -18.12 14.06 6.62
N LYS A 48 -18.19 15.25 5.99
CA LYS A 48 -19.43 15.88 5.54
C LYS A 48 -20.09 15.08 4.40
N GLU A 49 -19.29 14.45 3.55
CA GLU A 49 -19.77 13.64 2.43
C GLU A 49 -20.22 12.23 2.87
N MET A 50 -19.65 11.72 3.98
CA MET A 50 -20.02 10.45 4.60
C MET A 50 -21.18 10.54 5.61
N GLY A 51 -21.87 11.69 5.72
CA GLY A 51 -23.05 11.85 6.58
C GLY A 51 -22.79 11.81 8.09
N ALA A 52 -21.53 11.88 8.53
CA ALA A 52 -21.16 11.94 9.94
C ALA A 52 -21.26 13.38 10.48
N PRO A 53 -21.60 13.59 11.76
CA PRO A 53 -21.63 14.93 12.35
C PRO A 53 -20.23 15.57 12.29
N SER A 54 -20.14 16.77 11.70
CA SER A 54 -18.90 17.54 11.61
C SER A 54 -18.39 17.93 13.01
N ILE A 55 -17.19 17.49 13.39
CA ILE A 55 -16.56 17.83 14.67
C ILE A 55 -15.54 18.96 14.44
N SER A 56 -15.94 20.22 14.57
CA SER A 56 -14.99 21.34 14.47
C SER A 56 -13.90 21.26 15.56
N PHE A 57 -12.64 21.07 15.15
CA PHE A 57 -11.47 21.19 16.02
C PHE A 57 -11.01 22.65 16.07
N ASP A 58 -10.75 23.17 17.26
CA ASP A 58 -10.31 24.55 17.46
C ASP A 58 -8.94 24.53 18.14
N GLU A 59 -7.89 24.55 17.32
CA GLU A 59 -6.48 24.52 17.74
C GLU A 59 -6.14 25.63 18.75
N THR A 60 -6.84 26.77 18.69
CA THR A 60 -6.61 27.91 19.58
C THR A 60 -6.95 27.64 21.05
N LYS A 61 -7.56 26.49 21.35
CA LYS A 61 -7.91 26.04 22.71
C LYS A 61 -6.96 25.00 23.28
N LEU A 62 -5.91 24.63 22.56
CA LEU A 62 -4.87 23.74 23.08
C LEU A 62 -3.97 24.50 24.07
N PRO A 63 -3.60 23.90 25.20
CA PRO A 63 -2.48 24.39 26.01
C PRO A 63 -1.20 24.49 25.17
N SER A 64 -0.40 25.53 25.36
CA SER A 64 0.81 25.80 24.55
C SER A 64 1.79 24.63 24.53
N GLU A 65 1.96 23.95 25.66
CA GLU A 65 2.83 22.76 25.78
C GLU A 65 2.38 21.59 24.89
N ILE A 66 1.07 21.46 24.62
CA ILE A 66 0.54 20.46 23.69
C ILE A 66 0.75 20.93 22.25
N SER A 67 0.62 22.24 21.99
CA SER A 67 0.88 22.82 20.66
C SER A 67 2.34 22.66 20.25
N ASP A 68 3.28 23.04 21.12
CA ASP A 68 4.72 23.01 20.82
C ASP A 68 5.19 21.57 20.52
N ARG A 69 4.69 20.59 21.28
CA ARG A 69 4.97 19.16 21.05
C ARG A 69 4.38 18.64 19.74
N LEU A 70 3.23 19.15 19.31
CA LEU A 70 2.63 18.78 18.03
C LEU A 70 3.45 19.33 16.86
N ASP A 71 3.89 20.59 16.95
CA ASP A 71 4.71 21.23 15.93
C ASP A 71 6.07 20.51 15.76
N GLU A 72 6.69 20.09 16.87
CA GLU A 72 7.93 19.30 16.85
C GLU A 72 7.72 17.91 16.23
N THR A 73 6.64 17.23 16.60
CA THR A 73 6.28 15.91 16.04
C THR A 73 5.99 16.01 14.53
N GLU A 74 5.35 17.10 14.09
CA GLU A 74 5.08 17.39 12.68
C GLU A 74 6.35 17.61 11.87
N ALA A 75 7.29 18.38 12.42
CA ALA A 75 8.58 18.58 11.79
C ALA A 75 9.35 17.27 11.59
N GLU A 76 9.34 16.37 12.58
CA GLU A 76 10.02 15.07 12.47
C GLU A 76 9.33 14.12 11.49
N ILE A 77 8.00 14.02 11.51
CA ILE A 77 7.23 13.20 10.58
C ILE A 77 7.46 13.65 9.13
N LYS A 78 7.50 14.97 8.90
CA LYS A 78 7.86 15.53 7.60
C LYS A 78 9.30 15.21 7.20
N ALA A 79 10.23 15.33 8.13
CA ALA A 79 11.63 15.01 7.86
C ALA A 79 11.82 13.53 7.47
N ILE A 80 11.05 12.61 8.08
CA ILE A 80 11.06 11.18 7.75
C ILE A 80 10.56 10.97 6.30
N GLU A 81 9.44 11.58 5.93
CA GLU A 81 8.89 11.51 4.56
C GLU A 81 9.88 12.06 3.53
N ASP A 82 10.45 13.24 3.79
CA ASP A 82 11.42 13.87 2.90
C ASP A 82 12.66 12.98 2.73
N ALA A 83 13.18 12.39 3.82
CA ALA A 83 14.35 11.51 3.78
C ALA A 83 14.09 10.21 3.01
N LEU A 84 12.93 9.58 3.21
CA LEU A 84 12.53 8.37 2.48
C LEU A 84 12.29 8.65 1.00
N THR A 85 11.68 9.79 0.67
CA THR A 85 11.48 10.23 -0.72
C THR A 85 12.83 10.42 -1.43
N VAL A 86 13.83 11.02 -0.76
CA VAL A 86 15.17 11.25 -1.32
C VAL A 86 15.88 9.94 -1.68
N ILE A 87 15.68 8.87 -0.91
CA ILE A 87 16.28 7.56 -1.17
C ILE A 87 15.39 6.62 -1.99
N GLY A 88 14.25 7.10 -2.48
CA GLY A 88 13.34 6.33 -3.33
C GLY A 88 12.54 5.24 -2.61
N LEU A 89 12.30 5.41 -1.30
CA LEU A 89 11.54 4.48 -0.45
C LEU A 89 10.25 5.12 0.08
N ARG A 90 9.57 5.88 -0.78
CA ARG A 90 8.34 6.64 -0.44
C ARG A 90 7.26 5.71 0.11
N GLU A 91 7.16 4.48 -0.38
CA GLU A 91 6.24 3.45 0.06
C GLU A 91 6.43 3.02 1.53
N GLN A 92 7.62 3.21 2.11
CA GLN A 92 7.90 2.90 3.51
C GLN A 92 7.49 4.02 4.48
N THR A 93 7.04 5.18 3.98
CA THR A 93 6.72 6.37 4.78
C THR A 93 5.75 6.05 5.92
N VAL A 94 4.67 5.33 5.63
CA VAL A 94 3.67 4.96 6.64
C VAL A 94 4.27 4.11 7.74
N LYS A 95 5.05 3.09 7.37
CA LYS A 95 5.67 2.16 8.31
C LYS A 95 6.64 2.93 9.22
N ALA A 96 7.47 3.79 8.64
CA ALA A 96 8.44 4.60 9.35
C ALA A 96 7.81 5.60 10.31
N GLN A 97 6.78 6.31 9.86
CA GLN A 97 6.04 7.24 10.71
C GLN A 97 5.31 6.51 11.84
N LEU A 98 4.73 5.33 11.56
CA LEU A 98 4.02 4.55 12.57
C LEU A 98 4.97 4.03 13.67
N ILE A 99 6.16 3.55 13.30
CA ILE A 99 7.19 3.13 14.27
C ILE A 99 7.61 4.32 15.13
N TYR A 100 7.92 5.46 14.50
CA TYR A 100 8.30 6.67 15.21
C TYR A 100 7.22 7.11 16.20
N MET A 101 6.00 7.32 15.74
CA MET A 101 4.89 7.79 16.58
C MET A 101 4.50 6.84 17.71
N SER A 102 4.72 5.53 17.53
CA SER A 102 4.29 4.52 18.51
C SER A 102 5.32 4.26 19.60
N TYR A 103 6.61 4.40 19.27
CA TYR A 103 7.71 3.91 20.11
C TYR A 103 8.76 4.96 20.47
N PHE A 104 8.84 6.10 19.78
CA PHE A 104 9.90 7.09 20.01
C PHE A 104 9.57 8.14 21.09
N ASP A 105 8.42 8.10 21.75
CA ASP A 105 8.07 8.90 22.95
C ASP A 105 8.76 10.29 23.04
N GLU A 106 9.71 10.48 23.98
CA GLU A 106 10.53 11.70 24.15
C GLU A 106 11.91 11.60 23.47
N LEU A 107 12.18 10.49 22.78
CA LEU A 107 13.41 10.23 22.04
C LEU A 107 13.32 10.82 20.64
N HIS A 108 13.95 11.97 20.45
CA HIS A 108 14.12 12.53 19.11
C HIS A 108 15.02 11.64 18.25
N LEU A 109 14.74 11.61 16.95
CA LEU A 109 15.64 10.97 16.00
C LEU A 109 17.02 11.63 16.07
N THR A 110 18.05 10.85 16.41
CA THR A 110 19.43 11.36 16.43
C THR A 110 19.87 11.79 15.03
N ASN A 111 19.38 11.10 13.99
CA ASN A 111 19.59 11.46 12.59
C ASN A 111 18.50 10.81 11.71
N VAL A 112 17.64 11.64 11.12
CA VAL A 112 16.54 11.17 10.26
C VAL A 112 17.01 10.37 9.03
N ASN A 113 18.18 10.70 8.47
CA ASN A 113 18.72 9.95 7.33
C ASN A 113 19.20 8.56 7.76
N VAL A 114 19.74 8.41 8.98
CA VAL A 114 20.11 7.09 9.50
C VAL A 114 18.86 6.24 9.71
N TYR A 115 17.80 6.84 10.27
CA TYR A 115 16.50 6.18 10.41
C TYR A 115 15.93 5.74 9.05
N ALA A 116 15.85 6.64 8.07
CA ALA A 116 15.32 6.34 6.74
C ALA A 116 16.11 5.21 6.05
N ASN A 117 17.44 5.20 6.17
CA ASN A 117 18.27 4.13 5.59
C ASN A 117 18.01 2.75 6.20
N MET A 118 17.45 2.63 7.41
CA MET A 118 17.08 1.33 7.98
C MET A 118 15.98 0.65 7.15
N PHE A 119 15.11 1.41 6.48
CA PHE A 119 14.00 0.90 5.65
C PHE A 119 14.45 0.36 4.29
N THR A 120 15.75 0.37 3.99
CA THR A 120 16.31 -0.32 2.81
C THR A 120 16.26 -1.84 2.93
N HIS A 121 16.05 -2.38 4.13
CA HIS A 121 15.88 -3.81 4.35
C HIS A 121 14.48 -4.26 3.89
N THR A 122 14.42 -5.34 3.12
CA THR A 122 13.15 -5.95 2.68
C THR A 122 12.53 -6.89 3.73
N ASP A 123 13.28 -7.24 4.78
CA ASP A 123 12.82 -8.09 5.87
C ASP A 123 12.43 -7.22 7.06
N ASP A 124 11.12 -7.19 7.35
CA ASP A 124 10.56 -6.40 8.45
C ASP A 124 11.09 -6.83 9.81
N ARG A 125 11.46 -8.10 10.01
CA ARG A 125 12.00 -8.54 11.31
C ARG A 125 13.40 -7.97 11.52
N ALA A 126 14.24 -8.03 10.48
CA ALA A 126 15.55 -7.42 10.51
C ALA A 126 15.48 -5.89 10.68
N LEU A 127 14.50 -5.24 10.05
CA LEU A 127 14.21 -3.81 10.23
C LEU A 127 13.92 -3.48 11.70
N ILE A 128 12.98 -4.20 12.33
CA ILE A 128 12.60 -3.97 13.73
C ILE A 128 13.76 -4.25 14.68
N ASP A 129 14.51 -5.34 14.47
CA ASP A 129 15.69 -5.68 15.27
C ASP A 129 16.77 -4.58 15.20
N ASN A 130 16.98 -4.00 14.02
CA ASN A 130 17.94 -2.91 13.81
C ASN A 130 17.51 -1.62 14.53
N ILE A 131 16.23 -1.24 14.40
CA ILE A 131 15.66 -0.07 15.08
C ILE A 131 15.77 -0.23 16.60
N ASN A 132 15.38 -1.40 17.13
CA ASN A 132 15.50 -1.71 18.56
C ASN A 132 16.95 -1.56 19.04
N SER A 133 17.91 -2.13 18.31
CA SER A 133 19.32 -2.07 18.69
C SER A 133 19.93 -0.67 18.61
N TYR A 134 19.51 0.16 17.64
CA TYR A 134 20.11 1.48 17.43
C TYR A 134 19.55 2.53 18.40
N TYR A 135 18.24 2.48 18.66
CA TYR A 135 17.53 3.47 19.48
C TYR A 135 17.24 3.00 20.91
N ASP A 136 17.70 1.80 21.29
CA ASP A 136 17.42 1.17 22.59
C ASP A 136 15.91 1.05 22.86
N LEU A 137 15.18 0.56 21.85
CA LEU A 137 13.74 0.33 21.90
C LEU A 137 13.40 -1.14 22.13
N ASP A 138 12.15 -1.38 22.53
CA ASP A 138 11.58 -2.71 22.78
C ASP A 138 10.29 -2.87 21.98
N ILE A 139 10.42 -2.80 20.65
CA ILE A 139 9.33 -3.03 19.69
C ILE A 139 9.14 -4.54 19.55
N ASP A 140 7.96 -5.03 19.93
CA ASP A 140 7.53 -6.39 19.62
C ASP A 140 7.13 -6.48 18.13
N TYR A 141 7.76 -7.40 17.41
CA TYR A 141 7.55 -7.55 15.98
C TYR A 141 6.11 -7.95 15.64
N ASP A 142 5.54 -8.94 16.33
CA ASP A 142 4.21 -9.47 15.98
C ASP A 142 3.12 -8.43 16.30
N GLU A 143 3.26 -7.70 17.42
CA GLU A 143 2.39 -6.58 17.78
C GLU A 143 2.45 -5.45 16.75
N PHE A 144 3.67 -5.04 16.34
CA PHE A 144 3.84 -3.98 15.36
C PHE A 144 3.28 -4.36 13.99
N ILE A 145 3.60 -5.57 13.49
CA ILE A 145 3.12 -6.00 12.17
C ILE A 145 1.60 -6.17 12.16
N GLY A 146 0.99 -6.64 13.25
CA GLY A 146 -0.46 -6.67 13.39
C GLY A 146 -1.08 -5.26 13.28
N MET A 147 -0.51 -4.28 13.97
CA MET A 147 -0.95 -2.89 13.92
C MET A 147 -0.78 -2.27 12.53
N TYR A 148 0.41 -2.43 11.93
CA TYR A 148 0.73 -1.92 10.60
C TYR A 148 -0.22 -2.50 9.54
N THR A 149 -0.48 -3.81 9.60
CA THR A 149 -1.42 -4.51 8.72
C THR A 149 -2.82 -3.91 8.82
N LEU A 150 -3.33 -3.69 10.03
CA LEU A 150 -4.66 -3.09 10.23
C LEU A 150 -4.73 -1.65 9.69
N VAL A 151 -3.67 -0.85 9.88
CA VAL A 151 -3.60 0.53 9.35
C VAL A 151 -3.64 0.51 7.82
N MET A 152 -2.83 -0.33 7.19
CA MET A 152 -2.74 -0.40 5.72
C MET A 152 -3.98 -1.02 5.07
N ASN A 153 -4.66 -1.95 5.73
CA ASN A 153 -5.94 -2.47 5.23
C ASN A 153 -7.06 -1.43 5.33
N ARG A 154 -7.03 -0.54 6.32
CA ARG A 154 -8.01 0.56 6.39
C ARG A 154 -7.77 1.64 5.36
N THR A 155 -6.55 1.83 4.91
CA THR A 155 -6.22 2.92 3.97
C THR A 155 -5.15 2.47 2.99
N ILE A 156 -5.48 2.48 1.70
CA ILE A 156 -4.46 2.34 0.66
C ILE A 156 -3.72 3.68 0.61
N SER A 157 -2.42 3.62 0.86
CA SER A 157 -1.60 4.82 0.91
C SER A 157 -1.37 5.36 -0.50
N GLU A 158 -1.47 6.68 -0.69
CA GLU A 158 -1.07 7.32 -1.95
C GLU A 158 0.44 7.18 -2.23
N TYR A 159 1.24 6.89 -1.20
CA TYR A 159 2.68 6.75 -1.30
C TYR A 159 3.12 5.52 -2.11
N ILE A 160 2.23 4.56 -2.36
CA ILE A 160 2.54 3.38 -3.19
C ILE A 160 2.46 3.69 -4.69
N PHE A 161 1.83 4.80 -5.09
CA PHE A 161 1.66 5.17 -6.49
C PHE A 161 2.76 6.16 -6.92
N ALA A 162 3.42 5.84 -8.02
CA ALA A 162 4.33 6.73 -8.71
C ALA A 162 3.57 7.82 -9.50
N ASP A 163 2.42 7.48 -10.09
CA ASP A 163 1.54 8.41 -10.79
C ASP A 163 0.05 8.06 -10.56
N ALA A 164 -0.51 8.69 -9.52
CA ALA A 164 -1.89 8.47 -9.10
C ALA A 164 -2.96 9.06 -10.05
N GLU A 165 -2.58 9.85 -11.07
CA GLU A 165 -3.55 10.47 -12.00
C GLU A 165 -4.05 9.48 -13.07
N GLY A 166 -3.31 8.41 -13.33
CA GLY A 166 -3.60 7.45 -14.38
C GLY A 166 -3.59 6.00 -13.92
N LYS A 167 -4.07 5.11 -14.80
CA LYS A 167 -3.91 3.66 -14.64
C LYS A 167 -2.71 3.20 -15.44
N ASN A 168 -1.63 2.84 -14.74
CA ASN A 168 -0.36 2.47 -15.32
C ASN A 168 0.19 1.17 -14.71
N SER A 169 1.07 0.52 -15.46
CA SER A 169 1.63 -0.79 -15.11
C SER A 169 2.52 -0.77 -13.86
N VAL A 170 3.32 0.26 -13.65
CA VAL A 170 4.17 0.40 -12.46
C VAL A 170 3.33 0.44 -11.18
N ASP A 171 2.25 1.20 -11.21
CA ASP A 171 1.34 1.36 -10.07
C ASP A 171 0.42 0.16 -9.86
N LEU A 172 0.06 -0.57 -10.93
CA LEU A 172 -0.60 -1.87 -10.79
C LEU A 172 0.31 -2.88 -10.06
N ALA A 173 1.61 -2.89 -10.38
CA ALA A 173 2.55 -3.74 -9.64
C ALA A 173 2.68 -3.31 -8.18
N ALA A 174 2.80 -2.01 -7.91
CA ALA A 174 2.87 -1.49 -6.55
C ALA A 174 1.61 -1.80 -5.75
N TRP A 175 0.43 -1.71 -6.37
CA TRP A 175 -0.84 -2.13 -5.80
C TRP A 175 -0.84 -3.61 -5.41
N ALA A 176 -0.39 -4.48 -6.31
CA ALA A 176 -0.33 -5.92 -6.06
C ALA A 176 0.65 -6.24 -4.92
N VAL A 177 1.85 -5.64 -4.92
CA VAL A 177 2.83 -5.77 -3.84
C VAL A 177 2.23 -5.30 -2.51
N ASN A 178 1.55 -4.15 -2.48
CA ASN A 178 0.88 -3.67 -1.27
C ASN A 178 -0.19 -4.66 -0.79
N ALA A 179 -1.00 -5.23 -1.69
CA ALA A 179 -2.01 -6.22 -1.31
C ALA A 179 -1.39 -7.47 -0.68
N TYR A 180 -0.22 -7.90 -1.18
CA TYR A 180 0.56 -9.00 -0.60
C TYR A 180 1.16 -8.63 0.76
N ASP A 181 1.92 -7.54 0.84
CA ASP A 181 2.62 -7.10 2.06
C ASP A 181 1.65 -6.76 3.20
N THR A 182 0.44 -6.32 2.85
CA THR A 182 -0.62 -5.99 3.81
C THR A 182 -1.61 -7.14 4.00
N HIS A 183 -1.28 -8.34 3.52
CA HIS A 183 -1.99 -9.58 3.84
C HIS A 183 -3.49 -9.53 3.51
N TRP A 184 -3.84 -9.03 2.34
CA TRP A 184 -5.23 -9.08 1.88
C TRP A 184 -5.71 -10.53 1.79
N GLU A 185 -6.96 -10.76 2.18
CA GLU A 185 -7.58 -12.08 2.16
C GLU A 185 -8.20 -12.40 0.80
N PHE A 186 -8.41 -13.68 0.54
CA PHE A 186 -9.24 -14.12 -0.57
C PHE A 186 -10.72 -14.07 -0.17
N ARG A 187 -11.54 -13.42 -1.00
CA ARG A 187 -13.00 -13.50 -0.97
C ARG A 187 -13.51 -13.41 -2.40
N GLU A 188 -14.42 -14.31 -2.76
CA GLU A 188 -15.13 -14.25 -4.05
C GLU A 188 -15.90 -12.93 -4.18
N ASP A 189 -15.91 -12.38 -5.40
CA ASP A 189 -16.62 -11.16 -5.77
C ASP A 189 -16.21 -9.95 -4.92
N ARG A 190 -14.90 -9.81 -4.67
CA ARG A 190 -14.30 -8.66 -3.98
C ARG A 190 -13.14 -8.10 -4.79
N CYS A 191 -13.02 -6.78 -4.79
CA CYS A 191 -12.05 -6.00 -5.54
C CYS A 191 -11.13 -5.16 -4.64
N GLY A 192 -10.94 -5.56 -3.39
CA GLY A 192 -10.13 -4.85 -2.40
C GLY A 192 -10.93 -4.11 -1.34
N GLU A 193 -12.26 -4.26 -1.30
CA GLU A 193 -13.07 -3.75 -0.21
C GLU A 193 -12.72 -4.43 1.12
N ILE A 194 -12.97 -3.74 2.22
CA ILE A 194 -12.75 -4.25 3.57
C ILE A 194 -13.89 -5.23 3.92
N ASP A 195 -13.52 -6.41 4.40
CA ASP A 195 -14.46 -7.35 5.00
C ASP A 195 -14.88 -6.88 6.41
N GLU A 196 -16.18 -6.88 6.69
CA GLU A 196 -16.72 -6.43 7.97
C GLU A 196 -16.28 -7.33 9.14
N GLY A 197 -15.98 -8.61 8.88
CA GLY A 197 -15.60 -9.59 9.88
C GLY A 197 -14.11 -9.55 10.22
N SER A 198 -13.24 -9.65 9.22
CA SER A 198 -11.78 -9.67 9.43
C SER A 198 -11.17 -8.28 9.54
N HIS A 199 -11.85 -7.24 9.05
CA HIS A 199 -11.32 -5.88 8.87
C HIS A 199 -10.10 -5.81 7.93
N LEU A 200 -9.86 -6.88 7.18
CA LEU A 200 -8.86 -6.94 6.13
C LEU A 200 -9.52 -6.65 4.79
N ARG A 201 -8.74 -6.12 3.85
CA ARG A 201 -9.16 -6.01 2.47
C ARG A 201 -9.16 -7.39 1.86
N CYS A 202 -10.09 -7.58 0.94
CA CYS A 202 -10.23 -8.85 0.27
C CYS A 202 -10.31 -8.68 -1.23
N ALA A 203 -9.70 -9.59 -1.97
CA ALA A 203 -9.86 -9.64 -3.40
C ALA A 203 -9.85 -11.09 -3.89
N ASP A 204 -10.67 -11.40 -4.89
CA ASP A 204 -10.45 -12.62 -5.68
C ASP A 204 -9.38 -12.38 -6.75
N ASN A 205 -9.16 -13.37 -7.61
CA ASN A 205 -8.12 -13.33 -8.63
C ASN A 205 -8.29 -12.17 -9.63
N ILE A 206 -9.51 -11.97 -10.13
CA ILE A 206 -9.82 -10.88 -11.06
C ILE A 206 -9.93 -9.56 -10.29
N GLY A 207 -10.53 -9.62 -9.11
CA GLY A 207 -10.75 -8.52 -8.20
C GLY A 207 -9.47 -7.82 -7.74
N LEU A 208 -8.34 -8.53 -7.66
CA LEU A 208 -7.06 -7.90 -7.35
C LEU A 208 -6.69 -6.84 -8.40
N ILE A 209 -6.89 -7.17 -9.68
CA ILE A 209 -6.57 -6.28 -10.81
C ILE A 209 -7.67 -5.24 -11.02
N MET A 210 -8.94 -5.68 -10.96
CA MET A 210 -10.10 -4.79 -11.05
C MET A 210 -10.13 -3.77 -9.92
N GLY A 211 -9.65 -4.13 -8.74
CA GLY A 211 -9.49 -3.24 -7.61
C GLY A 211 -8.62 -2.03 -7.94
N TYR A 212 -7.45 -2.24 -8.54
CA TYR A 212 -6.61 -1.14 -8.99
C TYR A 212 -7.31 -0.30 -10.06
N ILE A 213 -7.97 -0.93 -11.04
CA ILE A 213 -8.69 -0.24 -12.12
C ILE A 213 -9.81 0.66 -11.55
N ARG A 214 -10.50 0.21 -10.51
CA ARG A 214 -11.65 0.90 -9.90
C ARG A 214 -11.27 1.88 -8.79
N TYR A 215 -10.15 1.68 -8.12
CA TYR A 215 -9.78 2.50 -6.98
C TYR A 215 -9.34 3.90 -7.40
N ASP A 216 -10.03 4.92 -6.90
CA ASP A 216 -9.61 6.31 -7.02
C ASP A 216 -8.74 6.66 -5.79
N PRO A 217 -7.44 6.94 -5.97
CA PRO A 217 -6.56 7.29 -4.86
C PRO A 217 -6.85 8.67 -4.25
N GLN A 218 -7.45 9.61 -5.01
CA GLN A 218 -7.81 10.93 -4.51
C GLN A 218 -9.08 10.87 -3.67
N GLU A 219 -10.12 10.20 -4.19
CA GLU A 219 -11.42 10.06 -3.51
C GLU A 219 -11.43 8.91 -2.48
N LYS A 220 -10.40 8.05 -2.52
CA LYS A 220 -10.23 6.85 -1.68
C LYS A 220 -11.41 5.89 -1.75
N GLN A 221 -12.03 5.79 -2.92
CA GLN A 221 -13.23 4.99 -3.17
C GLN A 221 -13.05 4.09 -4.38
N PHE A 222 -13.81 3.00 -4.43
CA PHE A 222 -13.90 2.16 -5.62
C PHE A 222 -15.07 2.63 -6.47
N SER A 223 -14.82 2.90 -7.74
CA SER A 223 -15.90 3.11 -8.71
C SER A 223 -16.64 1.80 -8.99
N SER A 224 -17.88 1.92 -9.42
CA SER A 224 -18.63 0.80 -10.00
C SER A 224 -18.38 0.65 -11.50
N ASP A 225 -17.44 1.42 -12.06
CA ASP A 225 -17.16 1.40 -13.48
C ASP A 225 -16.30 0.17 -13.84
N ASN A 226 -16.42 -0.28 -15.10
CA ASN A 226 -15.82 -1.49 -15.64
C ASN A 226 -16.35 -2.78 -14.97
N ASP A 227 -17.31 -3.43 -15.59
CA ASP A 227 -17.93 -4.66 -15.07
C ASP A 227 -17.06 -5.92 -15.27
N SER A 228 -16.07 -5.86 -16.16
CA SER A 228 -15.28 -7.03 -16.55
C SER A 228 -13.84 -6.64 -16.81
N LEU A 229 -12.93 -7.57 -16.50
CA LEU A 229 -11.53 -7.46 -16.85
C LEU A 229 -11.34 -7.80 -18.32
N TYR A 230 -10.84 -6.85 -19.10
CA TYR A 230 -10.41 -7.06 -20.48
C TYR A 230 -8.89 -7.11 -20.54
N TYR A 231 -8.37 -8.08 -21.30
CA TYR A 231 -6.95 -8.30 -21.47
C TYR A 231 -6.66 -8.82 -22.87
N THR A 232 -5.45 -8.52 -23.33
CA THR A 232 -4.94 -8.95 -24.63
C THR A 232 -3.73 -9.88 -24.41
N PRO A 233 -3.83 -11.18 -24.75
CA PRO A 233 -2.68 -12.07 -24.77
C PRO A 233 -1.58 -11.54 -25.70
N ALA A 234 -0.34 -11.58 -25.23
CA ALA A 234 0.79 -10.98 -25.93
C ALA A 234 1.80 -12.02 -26.43
N GLY A 235 2.09 -13.06 -25.65
CA GLY A 235 3.00 -14.13 -26.05
C GLY A 235 3.28 -15.16 -24.97
N SER A 236 4.19 -16.09 -25.25
CA SER A 236 4.70 -17.05 -24.25
C SER A 236 5.61 -16.37 -23.24
N LEU A 237 5.78 -16.96 -22.06
CA LEU A 237 6.63 -16.40 -20.99
C LEU A 237 8.09 -16.19 -21.40
N ASP A 238 8.61 -16.96 -22.36
CA ASP A 238 9.98 -16.80 -22.89
C ASP A 238 10.19 -15.44 -23.59
N SER A 239 9.11 -14.83 -24.07
CA SER A 239 9.11 -13.53 -24.75
C SER A 239 8.72 -12.37 -23.83
N MET A 240 8.42 -12.64 -22.55
CA MET A 240 7.91 -11.65 -21.61
C MET A 240 9.00 -10.63 -21.24
N PRO A 241 8.74 -9.32 -21.36
CA PRO A 241 9.67 -8.29 -20.88
C PRO A 241 9.77 -8.27 -19.35
N ASP A 242 10.92 -7.82 -18.81
CA ASP A 242 11.09 -7.54 -17.38
C ASP A 242 10.51 -6.15 -17.03
N ILE A 243 9.21 -5.97 -17.24
CA ILE A 243 8.48 -4.74 -16.97
C ILE A 243 7.37 -4.99 -15.96
N LYS A 244 7.44 -4.27 -14.83
CA LYS A 244 6.44 -4.33 -13.75
C LYS A 244 5.04 -4.03 -14.28
N GLY A 245 4.05 -4.78 -13.80
CA GLY A 245 2.63 -4.60 -14.12
C GLY A 245 2.14 -5.40 -15.31
N ILE A 246 3.01 -6.15 -15.98
CA ILE A 246 2.60 -7.14 -16.97
C ILE A 246 1.65 -8.15 -16.34
N GLY A 247 0.58 -8.46 -17.06
CA GLY A 247 -0.31 -9.55 -16.68
C GLY A 247 0.29 -10.89 -17.09
N VAL A 248 0.09 -11.90 -16.26
CA VAL A 248 0.31 -13.30 -16.63
C VAL A 248 -0.96 -14.08 -16.43
N HIS A 249 -1.17 -15.11 -17.23
CA HIS A 249 -2.31 -16.01 -17.03
C HIS A 249 -1.95 -17.47 -17.25
N GLY A 250 -2.69 -18.34 -16.58
CA GLY A 250 -2.54 -19.79 -16.62
C GLY A 250 -3.71 -20.49 -15.95
N ASP A 251 -3.51 -21.72 -15.53
CA ASP A 251 -4.58 -22.53 -14.91
C ASP A 251 -5.09 -21.92 -13.60
N SER A 252 -4.25 -21.09 -12.95
CA SER A 252 -4.53 -20.42 -11.69
C SER A 252 -5.23 -19.06 -11.86
N GLY A 253 -5.63 -18.70 -13.09
CA GLY A 253 -6.24 -17.41 -13.42
C GLY A 253 -5.19 -16.40 -13.87
N PHE A 254 -5.24 -15.20 -13.29
CA PHE A 254 -4.40 -14.04 -13.62
C PHE A 254 -3.44 -13.68 -12.48
N GLY A 255 -2.32 -13.06 -12.83
CA GLY A 255 -1.35 -12.51 -11.89
C GLY A 255 -0.70 -11.25 -12.45
N VAL A 256 -0.11 -10.46 -11.56
CA VAL A 256 0.62 -9.24 -11.88
C VAL A 256 2.11 -9.48 -11.66
N TYR A 257 2.91 -9.33 -12.70
CA TYR A 257 4.37 -9.39 -12.59
C TYR A 257 4.90 -8.16 -11.86
N THR A 258 5.68 -8.36 -10.79
CA THR A 258 6.16 -7.28 -9.91
C THR A 258 7.66 -6.97 -10.09
N GLY A 259 8.31 -7.63 -11.05
CA GLY A 259 9.75 -7.49 -11.34
C GLY A 259 10.59 -8.57 -10.66
N GLY A 260 11.81 -8.78 -11.15
CA GLY A 260 12.78 -9.71 -10.54
C GLY A 260 12.36 -11.18 -10.58
N GLY A 261 11.45 -11.55 -11.49
CA GLY A 261 10.90 -12.90 -11.58
C GLY A 261 9.65 -13.14 -10.72
N ASP A 262 9.16 -12.17 -9.95
CA ASP A 262 8.03 -12.39 -9.04
C ASP A 262 6.68 -12.03 -9.67
N VAL A 263 5.66 -12.83 -9.35
CA VAL A 263 4.26 -12.60 -9.69
C VAL A 263 3.42 -12.60 -8.43
N VAL A 264 2.52 -11.61 -8.33
CA VAL A 264 1.51 -11.53 -7.27
C VAL A 264 0.12 -11.83 -7.82
N PHE A 265 -0.64 -12.65 -7.10
CA PHE A 265 -1.98 -13.08 -7.49
C PHE A 265 -2.84 -13.41 -6.27
N SER A 266 -4.16 -13.39 -6.42
CA SER A 266 -5.07 -13.86 -5.37
C SER A 266 -5.44 -15.32 -5.56
N SER A 267 -5.49 -16.08 -4.46
CA SER A 267 -5.79 -17.51 -4.42
C SER A 267 -6.65 -17.89 -3.21
N ALA A 268 -7.63 -18.75 -3.43
CA ALA A 268 -8.46 -19.31 -2.36
C ALA A 268 -7.67 -20.11 -1.32
N MET A 269 -6.43 -20.52 -1.63
CA MET A 269 -5.59 -21.30 -0.72
C MET A 269 -4.73 -20.47 0.24
N GLY A 270 -4.63 -19.14 0.03
CA GLY A 270 -3.72 -18.32 0.81
C GLY A 270 -3.98 -16.81 0.80
N GLY A 271 -5.05 -16.33 0.20
CA GLY A 271 -5.24 -14.89 0.01
C GLY A 271 -4.37 -14.38 -1.12
N ILE A 272 -3.77 -13.19 -0.94
CA ILE A 272 -2.78 -12.70 -1.89
C ILE A 272 -1.47 -13.45 -1.69
N GLN A 273 -0.90 -13.95 -2.78
CA GLN A 273 0.30 -14.77 -2.81
C GLN A 273 1.33 -14.12 -3.73
N ARG A 274 2.61 -14.32 -3.40
CA ARG A 274 3.76 -13.95 -4.24
C ARG A 274 4.60 -15.19 -4.48
N GLN A 275 4.96 -15.44 -5.73
CA GLN A 275 5.82 -16.55 -6.11
C GLN A 275 6.66 -16.20 -7.33
N ASN A 276 7.75 -16.95 -7.54
CA ASN A 276 8.50 -16.81 -8.76
C ASN A 276 7.68 -17.29 -9.97
N ILE A 277 7.81 -16.62 -11.11
CA ILE A 277 7.11 -16.93 -12.34
C ILE A 277 7.40 -18.37 -12.82
N THR A 278 8.59 -18.91 -12.54
CA THR A 278 8.94 -20.29 -12.90
C THR A 278 8.32 -21.35 -11.99
N ASP A 279 7.89 -20.95 -10.79
CA ASP A 279 7.26 -21.84 -9.81
C ASP A 279 5.74 -21.94 -10.02
N GLY A 280 5.18 -21.02 -10.82
CA GLY A 280 3.76 -20.97 -11.12
C GLY A 280 3.36 -21.78 -12.35
N GLY A 281 2.08 -22.19 -12.40
CA GLY A 281 1.44 -22.75 -13.59
C GLY A 281 1.00 -21.66 -14.58
N TRP A 282 1.88 -20.71 -14.89
CA TRP A 282 1.65 -19.62 -15.84
C TRP A 282 2.01 -20.08 -17.26
N ASN A 283 1.22 -19.68 -18.25
CA ASN A 283 1.38 -20.13 -19.63
C ASN A 283 1.78 -18.99 -20.57
N GLU A 284 1.14 -17.83 -20.40
CA GLU A 284 1.24 -16.69 -21.32
C GLU A 284 1.26 -15.38 -20.54
N TRP A 285 1.87 -14.36 -21.13
CA TRP A 285 1.80 -13.00 -20.64
C TRP A 285 0.80 -12.18 -21.47
N CYS A 286 0.21 -11.17 -20.84
CA CYS A 286 -0.80 -10.32 -21.40
C CYS A 286 -0.68 -8.88 -20.91
N ILE A 287 -1.38 -7.98 -21.58
CA ILE A 287 -1.64 -6.62 -21.11
C ILE A 287 -3.11 -6.51 -20.69
N TYR A 288 -3.38 -5.75 -19.64
CA TYR A 288 -4.75 -5.41 -19.24
C TYR A 288 -5.18 -4.14 -19.96
N ASP A 289 -6.30 -4.17 -20.68
CA ASP A 289 -6.65 -3.12 -21.65
C ASP A 289 -6.88 -1.74 -21.01
N ALA A 290 -7.26 -1.71 -19.73
CA ALA A 290 -7.47 -0.48 -18.95
C ALA A 290 -6.16 0.10 -18.36
N ILE A 291 -5.02 -0.55 -18.59
CA ILE A 291 -3.73 -0.20 -18.00
C ILE A 291 -2.79 0.31 -19.09
N SER A 292 -2.08 1.40 -18.79
CA SER A 292 -1.06 1.97 -19.67
C SER A 292 0.31 1.32 -19.45
N TYR A 293 1.00 0.99 -20.54
CA TYR A 293 2.31 0.35 -20.53
C TYR A 293 3.37 1.22 -21.23
N PRO A 294 4.66 1.08 -20.87
CA PRO A 294 5.75 1.69 -21.62
C PRO A 294 5.75 1.24 -23.08
N GLN A 295 6.25 2.10 -23.98
CA GLN A 295 6.30 1.81 -25.42
C GLN A 295 7.03 0.50 -25.74
N GLU A 296 8.07 0.17 -24.97
CA GLU A 296 8.83 -1.08 -25.07
C GLU A 296 7.93 -2.34 -25.05
N VAL A 297 6.84 -2.34 -24.27
CA VAL A 297 5.89 -3.46 -24.24
C VAL A 297 5.19 -3.63 -25.58
N TYR A 298 4.76 -2.54 -26.20
CA TYR A 298 4.07 -2.58 -27.49
C TYR A 298 5.01 -2.94 -28.63
N ASP A 299 6.25 -2.47 -28.58
CA ASP A 299 7.29 -2.81 -29.56
C ASP A 299 7.57 -4.33 -29.55
N ILE A 300 7.66 -4.94 -28.36
CA ILE A 300 7.82 -6.39 -28.21
C ILE A 300 6.60 -7.15 -28.76
N ILE A 301 5.38 -6.67 -28.49
CA ILE A 301 4.16 -7.29 -29.04
C ILE A 301 4.16 -7.23 -30.58
N GLU A 302 4.58 -6.12 -31.16
CA GLU A 302 4.68 -5.97 -32.61
C GLU A 302 5.75 -6.91 -33.21
N ASP A 303 6.90 -7.02 -32.55
CA ASP A 303 7.98 -7.92 -32.97
C ASP A 303 7.53 -9.39 -32.95
N ILE A 304 6.82 -9.83 -31.92
CA ILE A 304 6.24 -11.19 -31.84
C ILE A 304 5.27 -11.43 -33.01
N ARG A 305 4.39 -10.46 -33.29
CA ARG A 305 3.39 -10.58 -34.36
C ARG A 305 4.02 -10.60 -35.74
N ASN A 306 5.10 -9.84 -35.95
CA ASN A 306 5.82 -9.79 -37.24
C ASN A 306 6.75 -10.98 -37.42
N GLY A 307 7.34 -11.52 -36.35
CA GLY A 307 8.18 -12.72 -36.37
C GLY A 307 7.40 -13.99 -36.72
N GLY A 308 6.14 -14.09 -36.30
CA GLY A 308 5.26 -15.22 -36.64
C GLY A 308 4.76 -15.27 -38.09
N ASN A 309 4.92 -14.18 -38.86
CA ASN A 309 4.47 -14.11 -40.26
C ASN A 309 5.54 -14.48 -41.30
N ASN A 310 6.77 -14.78 -40.88
CA ASN A 310 7.87 -15.10 -41.80
C ASN A 310 8.03 -16.60 -42.13
N ASP A 311 7.23 -17.49 -41.54
CA ASP A 311 7.31 -18.94 -41.76
C ASP A 311 6.35 -19.49 -42.86
N GLU A 312 5.58 -18.64 -43.56
CA GLU A 312 4.65 -19.09 -44.63
C GLU A 312 5.11 -18.78 -46.08
N SER A 313 6.40 -18.60 -46.35
CA SER A 313 6.84 -18.40 -47.75
C SER A 313 8.18 -19.05 -48.13
N GLU A 314 8.34 -20.35 -47.87
CA GLU A 314 9.28 -21.18 -48.65
C GLU A 314 8.62 -22.48 -49.12
N THR A 315 7.68 -22.35 -50.07
CA THR A 315 7.44 -23.39 -51.07
C THR A 315 7.35 -22.74 -52.44
N GLU A 316 8.39 -22.95 -53.25
CA GLU A 316 8.56 -22.85 -54.73
C GLU A 316 10.06 -22.52 -54.93
N GLU A 317 10.92 -23.37 -55.48
CA GLU A 317 10.85 -24.22 -56.69
C GLU A 317 11.53 -25.60 -56.54
#